data_AF-A0A0M3QJF1-F1
#
_entry.id   AF-A0A0M3QJF1-F1
#
_cell.length_a   1.000
_cell.length_b   1.000
_cell.length_c   1.000
_cell.angle_alpha   90.00
_cell.angle_beta   90.00
_cell.angle_gamma   90.00
#
_symmetry.space_group_name_H-M   'P 1'
#
loop_
_entity.id
_entity.type
_entity.pdbx_description
1 polymer ?
#
loop_
_entity_poly.entity_id
_entity_poly.type
_entity_poly.pdbx_seq_one_letter_code
_entity_poly.pdbx_strand_id
1 'polypeptide(L)'
;MTSRMAYTRELLSEAALRCSNIDEVIAFLGTSPYAKLDRYLMKRFAHFAIDISHFSTRRRQSRPATAELRHAVSSSISFAEALRLLGRRDNGGQRALLRRWVAEEGISTDHFLGQAHQRGKPGPTARLHADEILVKREQSGRTRTGILRRALLDIGVPERCARCGTGPVWRGKPMTLEVDHINGVPGDDRRENLRLLCPNCHAITGTWCRGGARRPTLHGPPSQAADPSR
;
A
#
# COMPACT_ATOMS: atom_id res chain seq x y z
N MET A 1 8.07 -37.85 12.74
CA MET A 1 7.94 -38.49 11.41
C MET A 1 6.69 -37.93 10.74
N THR A 2 6.81 -36.84 9.98
CA THR A 2 5.68 -36.27 9.25
C THR A 2 5.43 -37.13 8.01
N SER A 3 4.43 -38.00 8.08
CA SER A 3 3.91 -38.72 6.92
C SER A 3 3.64 -37.69 5.83
N ARG A 4 4.38 -37.77 4.72
CA ARG A 4 4.20 -36.92 3.56
C ARG A 4 2.87 -37.34 2.96
N MET A 5 1.77 -36.71 3.40
CA MET A 5 0.42 -37.01 2.92
C MET A 5 0.41 -36.87 1.40
N ALA A 6 0.50 -38.01 0.72
CA ALA A 6 0.33 -38.07 -0.71
C ALA A 6 -1.17 -37.92 -0.95
N TYR A 7 -1.57 -36.84 -1.60
CA TYR A 7 -2.93 -36.71 -2.12
C TYR A 7 -3.07 -37.67 -3.30
N THR A 8 -3.35 -38.94 -2.96
CA THR A 8 -3.57 -40.04 -3.90
C THR A 8 -4.93 -39.89 -4.57
N ARG A 9 -5.12 -40.61 -5.68
CA ARG A 9 -6.38 -40.59 -6.43
C ARG A 9 -7.52 -41.12 -5.57
N GLU A 10 -7.27 -42.20 -4.83
CA GLU A 10 -8.25 -42.89 -3.98
C GLU A 10 -8.76 -41.97 -2.87
N LEU A 11 -7.83 -41.29 -2.18
CA LEU A 11 -8.14 -40.38 -1.08
C LEU A 11 -8.95 -39.17 -1.57
N LEU A 12 -8.59 -38.61 -2.73
CA LEU A 12 -9.33 -37.48 -3.30
C LEU A 12 -10.70 -37.91 -3.86
N SER A 13 -10.83 -39.10 -4.43
CA SER A 13 -12.13 -39.62 -4.86
C SER A 13 -13.08 -39.81 -3.67
N GLU A 14 -12.58 -40.34 -2.55
CA GLU A 14 -13.38 -40.45 -1.32
C GLU A 14 -13.77 -39.07 -0.78
N ALA A 15 -12.86 -38.10 -0.79
CA ALA A 15 -13.15 -36.72 -0.40
C ALA A 15 -14.20 -36.08 -1.34
N ALA A 16 -14.17 -36.35 -2.64
CA ALA A 16 -15.16 -35.85 -3.59
C ALA A 16 -16.58 -36.37 -3.33
N LEU A 17 -16.71 -37.63 -2.88
CA LEU A 17 -18.00 -38.23 -2.54
C LEU A 17 -18.58 -37.72 -1.22
N ARG A 18 -17.72 -37.43 -0.24
CA ARG A 18 -18.15 -37.08 1.14
C ARG A 18 -18.22 -35.58 1.41
N CYS A 19 -17.57 -34.76 0.60
CA CYS A 19 -17.51 -33.33 0.79
C CYS A 19 -18.30 -32.59 -0.28
N SER A 20 -18.80 -31.42 0.10
CA SER A 20 -19.57 -30.51 -0.74
C SER A 20 -18.82 -29.21 -1.05
N ASN A 21 -17.62 -29.03 -0.49
CA ASN A 21 -16.76 -27.87 -0.74
C ASN A 21 -15.30 -28.15 -0.34
N ILE A 22 -14.39 -27.27 -0.77
CA ILE A 22 -12.95 -27.43 -0.54
C ILE A 22 -12.53 -27.32 0.93
N ASP A 23 -13.29 -26.59 1.75
CA ASP A 23 -12.97 -26.43 3.18
C ASP A 23 -13.29 -27.74 3.94
N GLU A 24 -14.40 -28.39 3.60
CA GLU A 24 -14.74 -29.75 4.06
C GLU A 24 -13.70 -30.77 3.62
N VAL A 25 -13.18 -30.66 2.39
CA VAL A 25 -12.08 -31.53 1.92
C VAL A 25 -10.82 -31.31 2.77
N ILE A 26 -10.45 -30.06 3.07
CA ILE A 26 -9.28 -29.76 3.92
C ILE A 26 -9.45 -30.35 5.33
N ALA A 27 -10.66 -30.24 5.89
CA ALA A 27 -11.01 -30.82 7.18
C ALA A 27 -10.99 -32.35 7.16
N PHE A 28 -11.56 -32.97 6.12
CA PHE A 28 -11.57 -34.42 5.89
C PHE A 28 -10.15 -34.99 5.77
N LEU A 29 -9.25 -34.26 5.10
CA LEU A 29 -7.85 -34.64 4.94
C LEU A 29 -7.02 -34.38 6.20
N GLY A 30 -7.57 -33.76 7.24
CA GLY A 30 -6.88 -33.46 8.50
C GLY A 30 -5.72 -32.49 8.35
N THR A 31 -5.73 -31.66 7.29
CA THR A 31 -4.62 -30.74 6.97
C THR A 31 -4.89 -29.32 7.46
N SER A 32 -3.84 -28.65 7.95
CA SER A 32 -3.95 -27.24 8.32
C SER A 32 -3.95 -26.36 7.05
N PRO A 33 -4.90 -25.44 6.89
CA PRO A 33 -5.00 -24.61 5.69
C PRO A 33 -3.79 -23.68 5.56
N TYR A 34 -3.15 -23.69 4.39
CA TYR A 34 -2.16 -22.68 3.99
C TYR A 34 -2.54 -22.05 2.65
N ALA A 35 -2.00 -20.86 2.38
CA ALA A 35 -2.48 -19.94 1.34
C ALA A 35 -2.56 -20.47 -0.10
N LYS A 36 -1.99 -21.63 -0.40
CA LYS A 36 -1.99 -22.25 -1.76
C LYS A 36 -2.63 -23.63 -1.80
N LEU A 37 -3.09 -24.16 -0.66
CA LEU A 37 -3.60 -25.52 -0.55
C LEU A 37 -4.88 -25.72 -1.39
N ASP A 38 -5.79 -24.76 -1.35
CA ASP A 38 -7.02 -24.74 -2.14
C ASP A 38 -6.75 -24.95 -3.64
N ARG A 39 -5.84 -24.14 -4.20
CA ARG A 39 -5.45 -24.20 -5.61
C ARG A 39 -4.73 -25.49 -5.94
N TYR A 40 -3.90 -25.99 -5.03
CA TYR A 40 -3.18 -27.24 -5.21
C TYR A 40 -4.14 -28.43 -5.27
N LEU A 41 -5.11 -28.52 -4.34
CA LEU A 41 -6.14 -29.55 -4.34
C LEU A 41 -7.01 -29.50 -5.59
N MET A 42 -7.43 -28.31 -6.03
CA MET A 42 -8.20 -28.13 -7.28
C MET A 42 -7.44 -28.67 -8.50
N LYS A 43 -6.13 -28.39 -8.61
CA LYS A 43 -5.29 -28.97 -9.66
C LYS A 43 -5.18 -30.49 -9.55
N ARG A 44 -5.22 -31.03 -8.33
CA ARG A 44 -5.10 -32.47 -8.07
C ARG A 44 -6.39 -33.22 -8.44
N PHE A 45 -7.56 -32.67 -8.14
CA PHE A 45 -8.85 -33.18 -8.62
C PHE A 45 -8.89 -33.22 -10.16
N ALA A 46 -8.50 -32.12 -10.81
CA ALA A 46 -8.43 -32.05 -12.28
C ALA A 46 -7.42 -33.05 -12.86
N HIS A 47 -6.25 -33.20 -12.24
CA HIS A 47 -5.23 -34.16 -12.69
C HIS A 47 -5.71 -35.61 -12.67
N PHE A 48 -6.55 -35.98 -11.70
CA PHE A 48 -7.12 -37.32 -11.59
C PHE A 48 -8.47 -37.49 -12.31
N ALA A 49 -8.94 -36.45 -13.00
CA ALA A 49 -10.25 -36.41 -13.65
C ALA A 49 -11.41 -36.76 -12.70
N ILE A 50 -11.32 -36.32 -11.45
CA ILE A 50 -12.37 -36.51 -10.45
C ILE A 50 -13.37 -35.36 -10.61
N ASP A 51 -14.65 -35.70 -10.81
CA ASP A 51 -15.72 -34.71 -10.89
C ASP A 51 -15.96 -34.07 -9.51
N ILE A 52 -15.87 -32.74 -9.49
CA ILE A 52 -16.14 -31.89 -8.33
C ILE A 52 -17.07 -30.74 -8.71
N SER A 53 -17.83 -30.89 -9.80
CA SER A 53 -18.79 -29.88 -10.26
C SER A 53 -19.87 -29.56 -9.23
N HIS A 54 -20.20 -30.52 -8.36
CA HIS A 54 -21.12 -30.36 -7.23
C HIS A 54 -20.51 -29.61 -6.05
N PHE A 55 -19.18 -29.40 -6.01
CA PHE A 55 -18.57 -28.63 -4.95
C PHE A 55 -19.07 -27.20 -5.01
N SER A 56 -19.74 -26.76 -3.95
CA SER A 56 -20.05 -25.36 -3.78
C SER A 56 -18.73 -24.59 -3.73
N THR A 57 -18.53 -23.69 -4.69
CA THR A 57 -17.40 -22.77 -4.68
C THR A 57 -17.51 -21.97 -3.38
N ARG A 58 -16.66 -22.27 -2.39
CA ARG A 58 -16.50 -21.60 -1.07
C ARG A 58 -17.74 -20.82 -0.65
N ARG A 59 -18.57 -21.30 0.29
CA ARG A 59 -19.72 -20.57 0.90
C ARG A 59 -19.74 -19.12 0.46
N ARG A 60 -20.27 -18.88 -0.75
CA ARG A 60 -20.08 -17.61 -1.44
C ARG A 60 -21.10 -16.76 -0.73
N GLN A 61 -20.70 -16.16 0.41
CA GLN A 61 -21.61 -15.66 1.44
C GLN A 61 -22.82 -15.06 0.73
N SER A 62 -23.94 -15.77 0.79
CA SER A 62 -25.08 -15.54 -0.09
C SER A 62 -25.52 -14.10 0.06
N ARG A 63 -26.16 -13.55 -0.99
CA ARG A 63 -26.75 -12.20 -0.90
C ARG A 63 -27.54 -12.12 0.41
N PRO A 64 -27.29 -11.13 1.29
CA PRO A 64 -28.11 -10.91 2.47
C PRO A 64 -29.57 -10.77 2.07
N ALA A 65 -30.49 -11.11 2.97
CA ALA A 65 -31.90 -10.88 2.71
C ALA A 65 -32.16 -9.37 2.53
N THR A 66 -33.13 -8.98 1.70
CA THR A 66 -33.44 -7.56 1.45
C THR A 66 -33.67 -6.78 2.75
N ALA A 67 -34.33 -7.39 3.74
CA ALA A 67 -34.56 -6.77 5.04
C ALA A 67 -33.26 -6.50 5.81
N GLU A 68 -32.33 -7.46 5.81
CA GLU A 68 -31.01 -7.32 6.44
C GLU A 68 -30.18 -6.24 5.75
N LEU A 69 -30.22 -6.21 4.41
CA LEU A 69 -29.52 -5.21 3.62
C LEU A 69 -30.06 -3.80 3.90
N ARG A 70 -31.39 -3.64 3.95
CA ARG A 70 -32.03 -2.36 4.26
C ARG A 70 -31.66 -1.89 5.66
N HIS A 71 -31.74 -2.76 6.65
CA HIS A 71 -31.34 -2.46 8.03
C HIS A 71 -29.87 -2.06 8.12
N ALA A 72 -28.97 -2.83 7.50
CA ALA A 72 -27.54 -2.53 7.54
C ALA A 72 -27.20 -1.17 6.90
N VAL A 73 -27.87 -0.80 5.81
CA VAL A 73 -27.67 0.48 5.12
C VAL A 73 -28.28 1.63 5.91
N SER A 74 -29.51 1.50 6.42
CA SER A 74 -30.14 2.57 7.21
C SER A 74 -29.41 2.87 8.52
N SER A 75 -28.81 1.84 9.13
CA SER A 75 -28.10 1.95 10.42
C SER A 75 -26.62 2.32 10.28
N SER A 76 -26.15 2.64 9.07
CA SER A 76 -24.73 2.95 8.79
C SER A 76 -24.56 4.31 8.15
N ILE A 77 -23.39 4.94 8.37
CA ILE A 77 -22.97 6.16 7.64
C ILE A 77 -21.91 5.87 6.57
N SER A 78 -21.54 4.60 6.37
CA SER A 78 -20.56 4.18 5.37
C SER A 78 -20.73 2.71 4.94
N PHE A 79 -20.23 2.38 3.75
CA PHE A 79 -20.16 0.99 3.28
C PHE A 79 -19.32 0.08 4.19
N ALA A 80 -18.28 0.61 4.84
CA ALA A 80 -17.45 -0.15 5.75
C ALA A 80 -18.21 -0.57 7.01
N GLU A 81 -19.08 0.32 7.52
CA GLU A 81 -19.95 0.04 8.66
C GLU A 81 -21.09 -0.90 8.29
N ALA A 82 -21.72 -0.71 7.13
CA ALA A 82 -22.74 -1.62 6.64
C ALA A 82 -22.19 -3.04 6.44
N LEU A 83 -20.97 -3.19 5.93
CA LEU A 83 -20.28 -4.48 5.84
C LEU A 83 -20.01 -5.08 7.23
N ARG A 84 -19.58 -4.27 8.20
CA ARG A 84 -19.38 -4.72 9.59
C ARG A 84 -20.68 -5.23 10.23
N LEU A 85 -21.79 -4.51 10.05
CA LEU A 85 -23.12 -4.95 10.53
C LEU A 85 -23.59 -6.24 9.86
N LEU A 86 -23.26 -6.43 8.58
CA LEU A 86 -23.54 -7.68 7.85
C LEU A 86 -22.57 -8.83 8.20
N GLY A 87 -21.63 -8.64 9.14
CA GLY A 87 -20.62 -9.64 9.50
C GLY A 87 -19.61 -9.92 8.37
N ARG A 88 -19.44 -8.96 7.45
CA ARG A 88 -18.60 -9.08 6.25
C ARG A 88 -17.31 -8.29 6.40
N ARG A 89 -16.26 -8.81 5.77
CA ARG A 89 -14.95 -8.14 5.72
C ARG A 89 -15.03 -6.90 4.85
N ASP A 90 -14.44 -5.81 5.33
CA ASP A 90 -14.31 -4.59 4.55
C ASP A 90 -13.15 -4.71 3.55
N ASN A 91 -13.46 -4.95 2.27
CA ASN A 91 -12.50 -4.95 1.17
C ASN A 91 -13.17 -4.52 -0.15
N GLY A 92 -12.36 -4.25 -1.18
CA GLY A 92 -12.85 -3.76 -2.47
C GLY A 92 -13.92 -4.65 -3.13
N GLY A 93 -13.77 -5.97 -3.06
CA GLY A 93 -14.73 -6.92 -3.62
C GLY A 93 -16.07 -6.91 -2.87
N GLN A 94 -16.05 -6.93 -1.54
CA GLN A 94 -17.25 -6.87 -0.72
C GLN A 94 -17.97 -5.52 -0.85
N ARG A 95 -17.22 -4.41 -0.96
CA ARG A 95 -17.79 -3.08 -1.23
C ARG A 95 -18.48 -3.04 -2.60
N ALA A 96 -17.88 -3.65 -3.62
CA ALA A 96 -18.48 -3.72 -4.96
C ALA A 96 -19.77 -4.56 -4.97
N LEU A 97 -19.79 -5.68 -4.25
CA LEU A 97 -21.00 -6.50 -4.09
C LEU A 97 -22.09 -5.75 -3.34
N LEU A 98 -21.76 -5.08 -2.23
CA LEU A 98 -22.73 -4.32 -1.46
C LEU A 98 -23.35 -3.19 -2.29
N ARG A 99 -22.55 -2.45 -3.08
CA ARG A 99 -23.07 -1.43 -4.00
C ARG A 99 -24.04 -1.99 -5.03
N ARG A 100 -23.74 -3.17 -5.56
CA ARG A 100 -24.61 -3.86 -6.52
C ARG A 100 -25.95 -4.22 -5.89
N TRP A 101 -25.93 -4.85 -4.70
CA TRP A 101 -27.16 -5.25 -4.02
C TRP A 101 -28.02 -4.04 -3.64
N VAL A 102 -27.40 -2.97 -3.13
CA VAL A 102 -28.09 -1.70 -2.81
C VAL A 102 -28.77 -1.11 -4.03
N ALA A 103 -28.09 -1.09 -5.18
CA ALA A 103 -28.65 -0.59 -6.43
C ALA A 103 -29.81 -1.46 -6.95
N GLU A 104 -29.66 -2.79 -6.89
CA GLU A 104 -30.70 -3.73 -7.30
C GLU A 104 -31.97 -3.66 -6.42
N GLU A 105 -31.83 -3.37 -5.12
CA GLU A 105 -32.98 -3.20 -4.21
C GLU A 105 -33.51 -1.76 -4.13
N GLY A 106 -32.91 -0.81 -4.87
CA GLY A 106 -33.31 0.60 -4.85
C GLY A 106 -33.15 1.28 -3.48
N ILE A 107 -32.16 0.87 -2.67
CA ILE A 107 -31.93 1.44 -1.35
C ILE A 107 -31.08 2.71 -1.50
N SER A 108 -31.54 3.85 -0.98
CA SER A 108 -30.72 5.07 -0.98
C SER A 108 -29.53 4.95 -0.02
N THR A 109 -28.39 5.49 -0.46
CA THR A 109 -27.16 5.65 0.34
C THR A 109 -26.74 7.11 0.45
N ASP A 110 -27.64 8.06 0.22
CA ASP A 110 -27.30 9.49 0.15
C ASP A 110 -26.82 10.03 1.51
N HIS A 111 -27.25 9.41 2.61
CA HIS A 111 -26.78 9.69 3.96
C HIS A 111 -25.36 9.14 4.24
N PHE A 112 -24.76 8.36 3.34
CA PHE A 112 -23.40 7.87 3.54
C PHE A 112 -22.39 8.99 3.36
N LEU A 113 -21.72 9.34 4.46
CA LEU A 113 -20.75 10.44 4.50
C LEU A 113 -19.40 10.07 3.87
N GLY A 114 -19.10 8.79 3.68
CA GLY A 114 -17.82 8.35 3.12
C GLY A 114 -16.63 8.88 3.94
N GLN A 115 -15.61 9.48 3.31
CA GLN A 115 -14.51 10.12 4.04
C GLN A 115 -14.94 11.40 4.80
N ALA A 116 -16.11 11.96 4.49
CA ALA A 116 -16.62 13.14 5.16
C ALA A 116 -16.95 12.89 6.64
N HIS A 117 -17.17 11.63 7.07
CA HIS A 117 -17.34 11.31 8.49
C HIS A 117 -16.08 11.57 9.35
N GLN A 118 -14.91 11.66 8.69
CA GLN A 118 -13.62 12.03 9.28
C GLN A 118 -13.24 13.48 9.00
N ARG A 119 -14.05 14.22 8.23
CA ARG A 119 -13.74 15.62 7.91
C ARG A 119 -13.81 16.45 9.18
N GLY A 120 -12.71 17.15 9.50
CA GLY A 120 -12.58 17.97 10.71
C GLY A 120 -12.19 17.19 11.97
N LYS A 121 -12.15 15.85 11.92
CA LYS A 121 -11.59 15.05 13.01
C LYS A 121 -10.07 14.97 12.84
N PRO A 122 -9.28 15.09 13.92
CA PRO A 122 -7.86 14.75 13.86
C PRO A 122 -7.70 13.35 13.31
N GLY A 123 -6.74 13.16 12.40
CA GLY A 123 -6.39 11.82 11.94
C GLY A 123 -6.02 10.92 13.14
N PRO A 124 -6.22 9.61 13.05
CA PRO A 124 -5.96 8.69 14.16
C PRO A 124 -4.48 8.65 14.57
N THR A 125 -3.58 9.17 13.73
CA THR A 125 -2.15 9.24 14.00
C THR A 125 -1.76 10.69 14.28
N ALA A 126 -1.21 10.92 15.48
CA ALA A 126 -0.64 12.22 15.84
C ALA A 126 0.42 12.64 14.81
N ARG A 127 0.40 13.92 14.43
CA ARG A 127 1.36 14.48 13.49
C ARG A 127 2.68 14.70 14.22
N LEU A 128 3.73 13.97 13.82
CA LEU A 128 5.08 14.17 14.33
C LEU A 128 5.57 15.60 14.04
N HIS A 129 6.21 16.22 15.02
CA HIS A 129 6.82 17.54 14.91
C HIS A 129 8.15 17.47 14.16
N ALA A 130 8.64 18.61 13.67
CA ALA A 130 9.80 18.64 12.79
C ALA A 130 11.10 18.22 13.51
N ASP A 131 11.23 18.51 14.79
CA ASP A 131 12.35 18.08 15.65
C ASP A 131 12.38 16.55 15.84
N GLU A 132 11.23 15.87 15.85
CA GLU A 132 11.16 14.40 15.90
C GLU A 132 11.52 13.76 14.54
N ILE A 133 11.29 14.49 13.46
CA ILE A 133 11.52 14.01 12.09
C ILE A 133 12.97 14.22 11.66
N LEU A 134 13.51 15.41 11.92
CA LEU A 134 14.80 15.88 11.41
C LEU A 134 15.96 15.42 12.30
N VAL A 135 16.06 14.10 12.51
CA VAL A 135 17.06 13.46 13.37
C VAL A 135 17.80 12.38 12.60
N LYS A 136 19.03 12.10 13.01
CA LYS A 136 19.77 10.94 12.51
C LYS A 136 19.25 9.69 13.20
N ARG A 137 18.92 8.66 12.42
CA ARG A 137 18.44 7.37 12.94
C ARG A 137 19.39 6.27 12.48
N GLU A 138 19.86 5.45 13.42
CA GLU A 138 20.88 4.43 13.13
C GLU A 138 20.32 3.23 12.36
N GLN A 139 19.04 2.91 12.55
CA GLN A 139 18.44 1.65 12.08
C GLN A 139 17.09 1.85 11.36
N SER A 140 16.87 3.00 10.74
CA SER A 140 15.68 3.23 9.93
C SER A 140 16.02 3.28 8.45
N GLY A 141 15.18 2.65 7.63
CA GLY A 141 15.14 2.94 6.19
C GLY A 141 14.84 4.42 5.94
N ARG A 142 14.93 4.83 4.66
CA ARG A 142 14.70 6.22 4.25
C ARG A 142 13.33 6.72 4.70
N THR A 143 13.30 7.83 5.45
CA THR A 143 12.04 8.51 5.80
C THR A 143 11.33 8.95 4.51
N ARG A 144 10.00 8.81 4.48
CA ARG A 144 9.22 9.19 3.29
C ARG A 144 9.46 10.66 2.96
N THR A 145 9.82 10.95 1.71
CA THR A 145 10.21 12.30 1.26
C THR A 145 9.16 13.38 1.53
N GLY A 146 7.87 13.04 1.47
CA GLY A 146 6.80 13.98 1.83
C GLY A 146 6.84 14.43 3.30
N ILE A 147 7.26 13.55 4.21
CA ILE A 147 7.42 13.86 5.64
C ILE A 147 8.61 14.81 5.85
N LEU A 148 9.74 14.52 5.19
CA LEU A 148 10.94 15.38 5.27
C LEU A 148 10.70 16.77 4.69
N ARG A 149 10.11 16.86 3.49
CA ARG A 149 9.79 18.15 2.87
C ARG A 149 8.90 18.99 3.78
N ARG A 150 7.84 18.38 4.32
CA ARG A 150 6.96 19.03 5.29
C ARG A 150 7.73 19.53 6.51
N ALA A 151 8.55 18.69 7.13
CA ALA A 151 9.32 19.07 8.31
C ALA A 151 10.30 20.22 8.03
N LEU A 152 10.94 20.24 6.85
CA LEU A 152 11.79 21.35 6.42
C LEU A 152 10.99 22.65 6.28
N LEU A 153 9.82 22.60 5.65
CA LEU A 153 8.94 23.78 5.51
C LEU A 153 8.42 24.26 6.88
N ASP A 154 8.06 23.33 7.77
CA ASP A 154 7.55 23.61 9.12
C ASP A 154 8.58 24.42 9.96
N ILE A 155 9.89 24.24 9.72
CA ILE A 155 10.98 25.02 10.38
C ILE A 155 11.48 26.22 9.55
N GLY A 156 10.74 26.61 8.51
CA GLY A 156 11.03 27.81 7.73
C GLY A 156 12.09 27.64 6.63
N VAL A 157 12.41 26.40 6.21
CA VAL A 157 13.24 26.21 5.02
C VAL A 157 12.48 26.72 3.80
N PRO A 158 13.05 27.65 3.02
CA PRO A 158 12.36 28.16 1.84
C PRO A 158 12.13 27.08 0.80
N GLU A 159 10.94 27.05 0.19
CA GLU A 159 10.59 26.11 -0.89
C GLU A 159 11.22 26.53 -2.22
N ARG A 160 12.55 26.57 -2.27
CA ARG A 160 13.33 26.87 -3.48
C ARG A 160 14.50 25.91 -3.58
N CYS A 161 14.96 25.68 -4.80
CA CYS A 161 16.17 24.90 -5.03
C CYS A 161 17.35 25.60 -4.35
N ALA A 162 18.05 24.88 -3.47
CA ALA A 162 19.24 25.37 -2.77
C ALA A 162 20.43 25.67 -3.70
N ARG A 163 20.37 25.23 -4.97
CA ARG A 163 21.43 25.43 -5.97
C ARG A 163 21.12 26.56 -6.95
N CYS A 164 19.98 26.51 -7.63
CA CYS A 164 19.63 27.49 -8.68
C CYS A 164 18.52 28.47 -8.27
N GLY A 165 17.96 28.34 -7.07
CA GLY A 165 16.88 29.22 -6.59
C GLY A 165 15.50 28.98 -7.21
N THR A 166 15.35 28.05 -8.17
CA THR A 166 14.04 27.74 -8.77
C THR A 166 13.02 27.35 -7.70
N GLY A 167 11.87 28.01 -7.71
CA GLY A 167 10.76 27.73 -6.79
C GLY A 167 9.94 26.49 -7.16
N PRO A 168 8.76 26.30 -6.53
CA PRO A 168 7.91 25.13 -6.72
C PRO A 168 6.99 25.25 -7.93
N VAL A 169 7.22 26.22 -8.82
CA VAL A 169 6.44 26.45 -10.04
C VAL A 169 7.38 26.45 -11.23
N TRP A 170 7.09 25.61 -12.22
CA TRP A 170 7.82 25.51 -13.47
C TRP A 170 6.87 25.70 -14.65
N ARG A 171 7.12 26.72 -15.48
CA ARG A 171 6.27 27.06 -16.64
C ARG A 171 4.78 27.17 -16.29
N GLY A 172 4.47 27.81 -15.16
CA GLY A 172 3.11 28.00 -14.66
C GLY A 172 2.46 26.74 -14.05
N LYS A 173 3.16 25.61 -13.97
CA LYS A 173 2.66 24.37 -13.36
C LYS A 173 3.40 24.06 -12.06
N PRO A 174 2.76 23.46 -11.05
CA PRO A 174 3.45 23.01 -9.84
C PRO A 174 4.55 22.00 -10.17
N MET A 175 5.71 22.16 -9.54
CA MET A 175 6.87 21.28 -9.62
C MET A 175 7.34 20.97 -8.20
N THR A 176 7.42 19.69 -7.90
CA THR A 176 7.91 19.22 -6.60
C THR A 176 9.43 19.40 -6.52
N LEU A 177 9.91 20.12 -5.52
CA LEU A 177 11.32 20.08 -5.15
C LEU A 177 11.64 18.77 -4.43
N GLU A 178 12.73 18.15 -4.82
CA GLU A 178 13.21 16.87 -4.32
C GLU A 178 14.09 17.07 -3.09
N VAL A 179 14.00 16.15 -2.13
CA VAL A 179 14.85 16.16 -0.94
C VAL A 179 16.12 15.37 -1.24
N ASP A 180 17.26 16.06 -1.17
CA ASP A 180 18.60 15.50 -1.31
C ASP A 180 19.29 15.44 0.06
N HIS A 181 19.92 14.31 0.34
CA HIS A 181 20.81 14.13 1.49
C HIS A 181 22.23 14.48 1.03
N ILE A 182 22.81 15.54 1.57
CA ILE A 182 24.11 16.08 1.14
C ILE A 182 25.20 15.00 1.22
N ASN A 183 25.19 14.19 2.28
CA ASN A 183 26.13 13.08 2.47
C ASN A 183 25.72 11.77 1.76
N GLY A 184 24.55 11.72 1.12
CA GLY A 184 24.02 10.52 0.46
C GLY A 184 23.54 9.40 1.40
N VAL A 185 23.51 9.62 2.72
CA VAL A 185 23.09 8.63 3.71
C VAL A 185 21.58 8.75 3.96
N PRO A 186 20.75 7.75 3.57
CA PRO A 186 19.29 7.91 3.61
C PRO A 186 18.66 8.01 5.00
N GLY A 187 19.38 7.64 6.07
CA GLY A 187 18.90 7.70 7.46
C GLY A 187 19.41 8.91 8.26
N ASP A 188 20.18 9.80 7.63
CA ASP A 188 20.66 11.02 8.25
C ASP A 188 19.74 12.20 7.89
N ASP A 189 18.57 12.25 8.52
CA ASP A 189 17.53 13.24 8.23
C ASP A 189 17.71 14.57 8.96
N ARG A 190 18.89 14.81 9.55
CA ARG A 190 19.20 16.07 10.23
C ARG A 190 19.09 17.25 9.26
N ARG A 191 18.57 18.38 9.76
CA ARG A 191 18.32 19.58 8.97
C ARG A 191 19.55 20.03 8.16
N GLU A 192 20.72 20.02 8.78
CA GLU A 192 21.99 20.42 8.16
C GLU A 192 22.42 19.51 7.00
N ASN A 193 21.93 18.26 6.96
CA ASN A 193 22.24 17.29 5.91
C ASN A 193 21.19 17.28 4.78
N LEU A 194 20.05 17.96 4.94
CA LEU A 194 18.98 17.98 3.94
C LEU A 194 18.95 19.29 3.15
N ARG A 195 18.68 19.18 1.85
CA ARG A 195 18.38 20.33 0.98
C ARG A 195 17.28 20.02 -0.02
N LEU A 196 16.55 21.05 -0.42
CA LEU A 196 15.58 20.98 -1.51
C LEU A 196 16.27 21.31 -2.83
N LEU A 197 16.11 20.46 -3.84
CA LEU A 197 16.64 20.67 -5.19
C LEU A 197 15.53 20.54 -6.24
N CYS A 198 15.63 21.30 -7.33
CA CYS A 198 14.79 21.01 -8.50
C CYS A 198 15.28 19.72 -9.19
N PRO A 199 14.43 19.02 -9.95
CA PRO A 199 14.81 17.76 -10.60
C PRO A 199 16.08 17.87 -11.47
N ASN A 200 16.27 19.01 -12.14
CA ASN A 200 17.44 19.23 -12.99
C ASN A 200 18.74 19.39 -12.17
N CYS A 201 18.71 20.14 -11.08
CA CYS A 201 19.87 20.30 -10.19
C CYS A 201 20.14 19.04 -9.37
N HIS A 202 19.10 18.29 -9.02
CA HIS A 202 19.25 17.02 -8.32
C HIS A 202 19.88 15.97 -9.24
N ALA A 203 19.48 15.90 -10.52
CA ALA A 203 19.99 14.93 -11.48
C ALA A 203 21.53 14.92 -11.67
N ILE A 204 22.18 16.02 -11.32
CA ILE A 204 23.62 16.21 -11.47
C ILE A 204 24.37 16.17 -10.13
N THR A 205 23.73 15.78 -9.02
CA THR A 205 24.43 15.54 -7.76
C THR A 205 25.18 14.21 -7.79
N GLY A 206 26.23 14.09 -6.98
CA GLY A 206 26.93 12.81 -6.77
C GLY A 206 26.03 11.74 -6.13
N THR A 207 24.98 12.16 -5.44
CA THR A 207 24.00 11.34 -4.70
C THR A 207 22.79 10.91 -5.55
N TRP A 208 22.63 11.47 -6.75
CA TRP A 208 21.48 11.21 -7.62
C TRP A 208 21.41 9.76 -8.10
N CYS A 209 20.27 9.10 -7.88
CA CYS A 209 19.98 7.73 -8.31
C CYS A 209 21.01 6.66 -7.88
N ARG A 210 21.98 7.01 -7.03
CA ARG A 210 23.01 6.07 -6.56
C ARG A 210 22.57 5.44 -5.24
N GLY A 211 21.85 4.33 -5.35
CA GLY A 211 21.92 3.30 -4.32
C GLY A 211 23.33 2.71 -4.34
N GLY A 212 24.23 3.22 -3.49
CA GLY A 212 25.57 2.66 -3.27
C GLY A 212 26.71 3.37 -4.03
N ALA A 213 27.71 3.77 -3.24
CA ALA A 213 29.06 4.25 -3.57
C ALA A 213 29.46 4.38 -5.05
N ARG A 214 29.65 5.63 -5.49
CA ARG A 214 30.80 5.95 -6.37
C ARG A 214 31.77 6.80 -5.57
N ARG A 215 33.04 6.36 -5.51
CA ARG A 215 34.17 7.13 -4.98
C ARG A 215 34.15 8.54 -5.58
N PRO A 216 34.51 9.59 -4.83
CA PRO A 216 34.59 10.94 -5.38
C PRO A 216 35.63 10.92 -6.51
N THR A 217 35.21 11.23 -7.74
CA THR A 217 36.15 11.74 -8.73
C THR A 217 36.55 13.12 -8.25
N LEU A 218 37.80 13.25 -7.79
CA LEU A 218 38.47 14.52 -7.56
C LEU A 218 38.51 15.27 -8.90
N HIS A 219 37.47 16.05 -9.19
CA HIS A 219 37.61 17.18 -10.09
C HIS A 219 37.88 18.37 -9.19
N GLY A 220 39.17 18.74 -9.13
CA GLY A 220 39.60 19.98 -8.51
C GLY A 220 38.89 21.18 -9.15
N PRO A 221 38.87 22.33 -8.45
CA PRO A 221 38.26 23.53 -9.00
C PRO A 221 38.89 23.88 -10.35
N PRO A 222 38.13 24.40 -11.32
CA PRO A 222 38.71 24.88 -12.56
C PRO A 222 39.75 25.96 -12.24
N SER A 223 40.96 25.72 -12.74
CA SER A 223 42.05 26.69 -12.79
C SER A 223 41.53 28.02 -13.29
N GLN A 224 41.79 29.10 -12.55
CA GLN A 224 41.61 30.45 -13.06
C GLN A 224 42.56 30.61 -14.24
N ALA A 225 42.01 30.64 -15.46
CA ALA A 225 42.76 31.04 -16.63
C ALA A 225 43.17 32.50 -16.42
N ALA A 226 44.48 32.73 -16.34
CA ALA A 226 45.06 34.05 -16.43
C ALA A 226 44.59 34.69 -17.74
N ASP A 227 44.07 35.91 -17.62
CA ASP A 227 43.72 36.80 -18.72
C ASP A 227 44.99 37.21 -19.46
N PRO A 228 45.19 36.86 -20.75
CA PRO A 228 46.23 37.44 -21.55
C PRO A 228 45.63 38.62 -22.31
N SER A 229 45.88 39.83 -21.82
CA SER A 229 45.78 41.16 -22.48
C SER A 229 44.70 42.10 -21.92
N ARG A 230 45.08 42.89 -20.90
CA ARG A 230 44.97 44.36 -20.90
C ARG A 230 45.75 45.01 -19.76
#